data_AF-A0A0A9W634-F1
#
_entry.id   AF-A0A0A9W634-F1
#
_cell.length_a   1.000
_cell.length_b   1.000
_cell.length_c   1.000
_cell.angle_alpha   90.00
_cell.angle_beta   90.00
_cell.angle_gamma   90.00
#
_symmetry.space_group_name_H-M   'P 1'
#
loop_
_entity.id
_entity.type
_entity.pdbx_description
1 polymer ?
#
loop_
_entity_poly.entity_id
_entity_poly.type
_entity_poly.pdbx_seq_one_letter_code
_entity_poly.pdbx_strand_id
1 'polypeptide(L)'
;ASNFLAVDFEKNPLNSEANYGLSVNMEPIEMVYHEHAISELMSFFQLGDMSVMEVLSSVGNKFSLETRDIVVKSVKRFNAVDFNIDVKLPYIVIPELGTLQKGGNLTIVDFGRITVTSDLQPSNVSLEDATQMEIEE
;
A
#
# COMPACT_ATOMS: atom_id res chain seq x y z
N ALA A 1 22.62 -6.14 -1.59
CA ALA A 1 21.29 -6.74 -1.33
C ALA A 1 20.27 -5.64 -1.52
N SER A 2 19.24 -5.85 -2.34
CA SER A 2 18.10 -4.93 -2.43
C SER A 2 17.27 -5.06 -1.15
N ASN A 3 16.89 -3.93 -0.54
CA ASN A 3 16.02 -3.94 0.64
C ASN A 3 14.58 -4.22 0.19
N PHE A 4 13.84 -5.04 0.94
CA PHE A 4 12.41 -5.26 0.72
C PHE A 4 11.60 -3.97 0.94
N LEU A 5 11.97 -3.23 1.99
CA LEU A 5 11.37 -1.95 2.35
C LEU A 5 12.50 -0.97 2.67
N ALA A 6 12.45 0.21 2.07
CA ALA A 6 13.29 1.35 2.40
C ALA A 6 12.40 2.54 2.74
N VAL A 7 12.68 3.18 3.87
CA VAL A 7 11.98 4.38 4.33
C VAL A 7 13.04 5.40 4.70
N ASP A 8 13.10 6.48 3.92
CA ASP A 8 14.05 7.56 4.10
C ASP A 8 13.29 8.82 4.51
N PHE A 9 13.70 9.41 5.64
CA PHE A 9 13.12 10.64 6.15
C PHE A 9 14.20 11.71 6.27
N GLU A 10 13.98 12.83 5.61
CA GLU A 10 14.90 13.94 5.55
C GLU A 10 14.28 15.21 6.14
N LYS A 11 15.10 16.01 6.82
CA LYS A 11 14.74 17.35 7.26
C LYS A 11 15.52 18.36 6.42
N ASN A 12 14.81 19.29 5.78
CA ASN A 12 15.32 20.21 4.77
C ASN A 12 16.08 19.45 3.64
N PRO A 13 15.37 18.62 2.86
CA PRO A 13 15.96 17.90 1.72
C PRO A 13 16.75 18.82 0.80
N LEU A 14 17.88 18.35 0.28
CA LEU A 14 18.79 19.18 -0.52
C LEU A 14 18.20 19.61 -1.87
N ASN A 15 17.29 18.78 -2.41
CA ASN A 15 16.74 18.90 -3.77
C ASN A 15 15.30 19.43 -3.81
N SER A 16 14.75 19.88 -2.68
CA SER A 16 13.35 20.26 -2.55
C SER A 16 13.22 21.45 -1.59
N GLU A 17 12.32 22.39 -1.88
CA GLU A 17 12.05 23.54 -1.00
C GLU A 17 11.21 23.15 0.22
N ALA A 18 10.92 21.86 0.38
CA ALA A 18 10.20 21.30 1.51
C ALA A 18 10.98 21.42 2.82
N ASN A 19 10.26 21.52 3.93
CA ASN A 19 10.84 21.40 5.27
C ASN A 19 11.16 19.95 5.62
N TYR A 20 10.45 18.99 5.03
CA TYR A 20 10.65 17.55 5.25
C TYR A 20 10.48 16.78 3.94
N GLY A 21 11.28 15.73 3.75
CA GLY A 21 11.12 14.76 2.67
C GLY A 21 10.84 13.38 3.25
N LEU A 22 9.89 12.66 2.67
CA LEU A 22 9.59 11.26 2.97
C LEU A 22 9.65 10.45 1.68
N SER A 23 10.61 9.53 1.60
CA SER A 23 10.69 8.55 0.52
C SER A 23 10.41 7.14 1.05
N VAL A 24 9.49 6.42 0.40
CA VAL A 24 9.14 5.04 0.76
C VAL A 24 9.26 4.19 -0.49
N ASN A 25 10.10 3.16 -0.45
CA ASN A 25 10.24 2.19 -1.53
C ASN A 25 9.96 0.77 -1.00
N MET A 26 9.07 0.03 -1.65
CA MET A 26 8.76 -1.37 -1.31
C MET A 26 8.85 -2.26 -2.55
N GLU A 27 9.61 -3.34 -2.44
CA GLU A 27 9.68 -4.44 -3.42
C GLU A 27 8.49 -5.40 -3.26
N PRO A 28 8.07 -6.12 -4.32
CA PRO A 28 6.86 -6.94 -4.25
C PRO A 28 7.08 -8.16 -3.37
N ILE A 29 6.03 -8.56 -2.66
CA ILE A 29 5.99 -9.85 -1.95
C ILE A 29 5.37 -10.89 -2.88
N GLU A 30 6.06 -12.01 -3.06
CA GLU A 30 5.51 -13.20 -3.69
C GLU A 30 4.74 -14.04 -2.67
N MET A 31 3.46 -14.31 -2.92
CA MET A 31 2.63 -15.20 -2.11
C MET A 31 2.27 -16.46 -2.89
N VAL A 32 2.83 -17.60 -2.50
CA VAL A 32 2.57 -18.89 -3.16
C VAL A 32 1.55 -19.69 -2.38
N TYR A 33 0.45 -20.09 -3.03
CA TYR A 33 -0.50 -21.04 -2.46
C TYR A 33 0.10 -22.46 -2.42
N HIS A 34 0.01 -23.10 -1.26
CA HIS A 34 0.39 -24.51 -1.09
C HIS A 34 -0.71 -25.26 -0.33
N GLU A 35 -1.40 -26.15 -1.03
CA GLU A 35 -2.58 -26.90 -0.54
C GLU A 35 -2.30 -27.58 0.80
N HIS A 36 -1.25 -28.41 0.88
CA HIS A 36 -0.92 -29.13 2.11
C HIS A 36 -0.62 -28.19 3.28
N ALA A 37 0.09 -27.07 3.06
CA ALA A 37 0.43 -26.15 4.14
C ALA A 37 -0.82 -25.45 4.68
N ILE A 38 -1.71 -25.01 3.77
CA ILE A 38 -2.99 -24.40 4.14
C ILE A 38 -3.90 -25.42 4.86
N SER A 39 -4.00 -26.65 4.38
CA SER A 39 -4.79 -27.71 5.01
C SER A 39 -4.33 -28.03 6.44
N GLU A 40 -3.01 -28.15 6.65
CA GLU A 40 -2.44 -28.37 7.98
C GLU A 40 -2.65 -27.16 8.90
N LEU A 41 -2.53 -25.94 8.38
CA LEU A 41 -2.83 -24.73 9.16
C LEU A 41 -4.31 -24.70 9.58
N MET A 42 -5.23 -25.01 8.66
CA MET A 42 -6.66 -25.07 8.98
C MET A 42 -6.96 -26.12 10.05
N SER A 43 -6.35 -27.31 9.94
CA SER A 43 -6.47 -28.37 10.93
C SER A 43 -5.88 -27.96 12.30
N PHE A 44 -4.69 -27.37 12.29
CA PHE A 44 -3.97 -26.93 13.49
C PHE A 44 -4.76 -25.90 14.28
N PHE A 45 -5.28 -24.87 13.60
CA PHE A 45 -6.09 -23.84 14.23
C PHE A 45 -7.49 -24.32 14.61
N GLN A 46 -7.84 -25.57 14.30
CA GLN A 46 -9.19 -26.12 14.48
C GLN A 46 -10.22 -25.14 13.93
N LEU A 47 -9.92 -24.59 12.76
CA LEU A 47 -10.89 -23.82 11.99
C LEU A 47 -11.95 -24.85 11.53
N GLY A 48 -12.85 -25.23 12.43
CA GLY A 48 -14.15 -25.81 12.08
C GLY A 48 -14.95 -24.79 11.28
N ASP A 49 -16.27 -24.99 11.10
CA ASP A 49 -17.18 -24.13 10.33
C ASP A 49 -17.29 -22.65 10.77
N MET A 50 -16.29 -22.10 11.47
CA MET A 50 -16.05 -20.68 11.58
C MET A 50 -15.85 -20.11 10.18
N SER A 51 -16.81 -19.32 9.72
CA SER A 51 -16.80 -18.83 8.35
C SER A 51 -15.51 -18.04 8.11
N VAL A 52 -14.79 -18.36 7.04
CA VAL A 52 -13.65 -17.55 6.55
C VAL A 52 -14.03 -16.07 6.48
N MET A 53 -15.33 -15.78 6.26
CA MET A 53 -15.95 -14.46 6.33
C MET A 53 -15.82 -13.75 7.70
N GLU A 54 -15.94 -14.46 8.82
CA GLU A 54 -15.80 -13.90 10.17
C GLU A 54 -14.34 -13.50 10.46
N VAL A 55 -13.39 -14.32 10.02
CA VAL A 55 -11.96 -14.00 10.15
C VAL A 55 -11.59 -12.84 9.22
N LEU A 56 -12.00 -12.88 7.94
CA LEU A 56 -11.73 -11.82 6.98
C LEU A 56 -12.39 -10.49 7.37
N SER A 57 -13.61 -10.51 7.92
CA SER A 57 -14.27 -9.29 8.39
C SER A 57 -13.58 -8.69 9.62
N SER A 58 -13.02 -9.52 10.51
CA SER A 58 -12.22 -9.03 11.65
C SER A 58 -10.91 -8.35 11.22
N VAL A 59 -10.29 -8.82 10.12
CA VAL A 59 -9.05 -8.25 9.56
C VAL A 59 -9.35 -7.01 8.70
N GLY A 60 -10.36 -7.08 7.83
CA GLY A 60 -10.75 -5.97 6.94
C GLY A 60 -11.26 -4.74 7.70
N ASN A 61 -11.98 -4.93 8.81
CA ASN A 61 -12.43 -3.82 9.65
C ASN A 61 -11.28 -3.14 10.43
N LYS A 62 -10.18 -3.85 10.69
CA LYS A 62 -8.98 -3.24 11.30
C LYS A 62 -8.16 -2.44 10.28
N PHE A 63 -8.13 -2.87 9.03
CA PHE A 63 -7.37 -2.18 7.97
C PHE A 63 -8.06 -0.89 7.48
N SER A 64 -9.40 -0.82 7.53
CA SER A 64 -10.18 0.33 7.02
C SER A 64 -10.28 1.51 7.99
N LEU A 65 -10.22 1.25 9.30
CA LEU A 65 -10.35 2.30 10.33
C LEU A 65 -9.04 3.07 10.53
N GLU A 66 -7.88 2.41 10.47
CA GLU A 66 -6.59 3.08 10.71
C GLU A 66 -6.11 3.89 9.50
N THR A 67 -6.46 3.49 8.27
CA THR A 67 -5.97 4.16 7.05
C THR A 67 -6.72 5.47 6.76
N ARG A 68 -8.04 5.56 7.05
CA ARG A 68 -8.82 6.79 6.79
C ARG A 68 -8.53 7.91 7.78
N ASP A 69 -8.31 7.59 9.06
CA ASP A 69 -8.04 8.61 10.07
C ASP A 69 -6.65 9.25 9.90
N ILE A 70 -5.67 8.51 9.37
CA ILE A 70 -4.35 9.07 9.02
C ILE A 70 -4.47 10.04 7.84
N VAL A 71 -5.29 9.72 6.82
CA VAL A 71 -5.46 10.54 5.61
C VAL A 71 -6.29 11.80 5.89
N VAL A 72 -7.34 11.74 6.72
CA VAL A 72 -8.23 12.89 6.98
C VAL A 72 -7.66 13.85 8.03
N LYS A 73 -6.87 13.38 9.01
CA LYS A 73 -6.38 14.19 10.13
C LYS A 73 -5.11 14.99 9.82
N SER A 74 -4.57 14.87 8.61
CA SER A 74 -3.39 15.62 8.15
C SER A 74 -3.69 17.04 7.65
N VAL A 75 -4.96 17.46 7.62
CA VAL A 75 -5.34 18.86 7.37
C VAL A 75 -5.25 19.66 8.67
N LYS A 76 -4.02 19.99 9.13
CA LYS A 76 -3.69 21.20 9.95
C LYS A 76 -2.26 21.17 10.52
N ARG A 77 -1.28 21.41 9.64
CA ARG A 77 -0.09 22.26 9.87
C ARG A 77 0.72 22.23 8.58
N PHE A 78 0.65 23.28 7.78
CA PHE A 78 1.43 23.40 6.55
C PHE A 78 2.91 23.66 6.90
N ASN A 79 3.64 22.58 7.15
CA ASN A 79 5.04 22.52 6.74
C ASN A 79 5.03 21.92 5.33
N ALA A 80 5.81 22.47 4.40
CA ALA A 80 5.94 21.86 3.09
C ALA A 80 6.58 20.48 3.26
N VAL A 81 5.88 19.41 2.89
CA VAL A 81 6.39 18.03 2.94
C VAL A 81 6.37 17.46 1.54
N ASP A 82 7.53 16.95 1.12
CA ASP A 82 7.71 16.26 -0.14
C ASP A 82 7.57 14.75 0.08
N PHE A 83 6.62 14.12 -0.60
CA PHE A 83 6.32 12.70 -0.54
C PHE A 83 6.69 12.02 -1.85
N ASN A 84 7.51 10.98 -1.76
CA ASN A 84 7.82 10.07 -2.87
C ASN A 84 7.63 8.63 -2.41
N ILE A 85 6.47 8.07 -2.72
CA ILE A 85 6.08 6.71 -2.31
C ILE A 85 6.02 5.85 -3.56
N ASP A 86 6.76 4.74 -3.54
CA ASP A 86 6.80 3.73 -4.56
C ASP A 86 6.63 2.34 -3.93
N VAL A 87 5.45 1.76 -4.08
CA VAL A 87 5.10 0.48 -3.47
C VAL A 87 4.70 -0.50 -4.55
N LYS A 88 5.53 -1.53 -4.77
CA LYS A 88 5.17 -2.69 -5.58
C LYS A 88 4.31 -3.62 -4.72
N LEU A 89 3.05 -3.79 -5.09
CA LEU A 89 2.10 -4.60 -4.33
C LEU A 89 2.46 -6.09 -4.44
N PRO A 90 1.94 -6.93 -3.53
CA PRO A 90 2.14 -8.37 -3.63
C PRO A 90 1.56 -8.95 -4.92
N TYR A 91 2.00 -10.15 -5.26
CA TYR A 91 1.33 -10.98 -6.27
C TYR A 91 1.15 -12.39 -5.73
N ILE A 92 0.05 -13.03 -6.13
CA ILE A 92 -0.32 -14.36 -5.68
C ILE A 92 -0.08 -15.36 -6.80
N VAL A 93 0.62 -16.44 -6.48
CA VAL A 93 0.88 -17.58 -7.38
C VAL A 93 0.06 -18.78 -6.91
N ILE A 94 -0.83 -19.26 -7.76
CA ILE A 94 -1.71 -20.40 -7.48
C ILE A 94 -1.37 -21.53 -8.45
N PRO A 95 -0.69 -22.60 -7.99
CA PRO A 95 -0.44 -23.78 -8.80
C PRO A 95 -1.71 -24.60 -9.00
N GLU A 96 -1.96 -25.05 -10.24
CA GLU A 96 -3.10 -25.90 -10.60
C GLU A 96 -3.18 -27.18 -9.74
N LEU A 97 -2.03 -27.79 -9.44
CA LEU A 97 -1.94 -29.05 -8.69
C LEU A 97 -1.71 -28.85 -7.18
N GLY A 98 -2.01 -27.65 -6.65
CA GLY A 98 -1.92 -27.35 -5.22
C GLY A 98 -0.50 -27.25 -4.65
N THR A 99 0.53 -27.44 -5.48
CA THR A 99 1.94 -27.29 -5.11
C THR A 99 2.80 -26.98 -6.33
N LEU A 100 3.84 -26.17 -6.16
CA LEU A 100 4.84 -25.91 -7.21
C LEU A 100 5.68 -27.14 -7.57
N GLN A 101 5.68 -28.17 -6.72
CA GLN A 101 6.55 -29.36 -6.88
C GLN A 101 6.07 -30.33 -7.97
N LYS A 102 4.78 -30.31 -8.32
CA LYS A 102 4.17 -31.27 -9.27
C LYS A 102 4.16 -30.77 -10.73
N GLY A 103 4.66 -29.57 -10.99
CA GLY A 103 4.51 -28.91 -12.29
C GLY A 103 3.03 -28.60 -12.62
N GLY A 104 2.74 -28.21 -13.85
CA GLY A 104 1.39 -27.84 -14.31
C GLY A 104 1.22 -26.36 -14.58
N ASN A 105 -0.03 -25.91 -14.81
CA ASN A 105 -0.32 -24.51 -15.08
C ASN A 105 -0.27 -23.69 -13.77
N LEU A 106 0.10 -22.41 -13.89
CA LEU A 106 0.12 -21.45 -12.79
C LEU A 106 -0.83 -20.30 -13.10
N THR A 107 -1.66 -19.95 -12.13
CA THR A 107 -2.43 -18.70 -12.15
C THR A 107 -1.68 -17.67 -11.34
N ILE A 108 -1.38 -16.51 -11.93
CA ILE A 108 -0.70 -15.40 -11.26
C ILE A 108 -1.66 -14.21 -11.19
N VAL A 109 -1.86 -13.68 -9.99
CA VAL A 109 -2.66 -12.48 -9.73
C VAL A 109 -1.73 -11.40 -9.23
N ASP A 110 -1.48 -10.40 -10.07
CA ASP A 110 -0.65 -9.23 -9.74
C ASP A 110 -1.56 -8.07 -9.28
N PHE A 111 -1.27 -7.51 -8.11
CA PHE A 111 -2.00 -6.36 -7.57
C PHE A 111 -1.46 -5.01 -8.07
N GLY A 112 -0.31 -5.00 -8.75
CA GLY A 112 0.25 -3.84 -9.43
C GLY A 112 1.21 -3.02 -8.57
N ARG A 113 1.27 -1.71 -8.84
CA ARG A 113 2.22 -0.78 -8.20
C ARG A 113 1.51 0.52 -7.88
N ILE A 114 1.74 1.04 -6.68
CA ILE A 114 1.25 2.33 -6.23
C ILE A 114 2.42 3.30 -6.24
N THR A 115 2.28 4.39 -6.99
CA THR A 115 3.25 5.49 -6.97
C THR A 115 2.53 6.77 -6.59
N VAL A 116 3.04 7.47 -5.58
CA VAL A 116 2.52 8.75 -5.11
C VAL A 116 3.69 9.71 -5.03
N THR A 117 3.62 10.79 -5.79
CA THR A 117 4.57 11.90 -5.75
C THR A 117 3.82 13.18 -5.44
N SER A 118 4.34 14.01 -4.55
CA SER A 118 3.79 15.34 -4.29
C SER A 118 4.59 16.40 -5.02
N ASP A 119 3.89 17.38 -5.58
CA ASP A 119 4.51 18.62 -6.03
C ASP A 119 4.26 19.71 -4.99
N LEU A 120 5.30 20.50 -4.71
CA LEU A 120 5.19 21.63 -3.79
C LEU A 120 4.44 22.77 -4.47
N GLN A 121 3.45 23.33 -3.78
CA GLN A 121 2.78 24.54 -4.24
C GLN A 121 3.75 25.72 -4.18
N PRO A 122 3.98 26.42 -5.30
CA PRO A 122 4.84 27.58 -5.30
C PRO A 122 4.18 28.72 -4.52
N SER A 123 5.00 29.49 -3.80
CA SER A 123 4.55 30.54 -2.87
C SER A 123 3.82 31.72 -3.52
N ASN A 124 3.78 31.77 -4.87
CA ASN A 124 3.19 32.83 -5.67
C ASN A 124 1.78 32.50 -6.21
N VAL A 125 1.19 31.34 -5.91
CA VAL A 125 -0.14 30.94 -6.41
C VAL A 125 -1.09 30.67 -5.24
N SER A 126 -2.07 31.54 -5.03
CA SER A 126 -3.23 31.29 -4.17
C SER A 126 -4.30 30.52 -4.95
N LEU A 127 -4.45 29.22 -4.67
CA LEU A 127 -5.49 28.38 -5.28
C LEU A 127 -6.92 28.78 -4.83
N GLU A 128 -7.05 29.59 -3.78
CA GLU A 128 -8.32 30.16 -3.33
C GLU A 128 -8.96 31.04 -4.43
N ASP A 129 -8.13 31.73 -5.23
CA ASP A 129 -8.60 32.63 -6.30
C ASP A 129 -8.92 31.88 -7.61
N ALA A 130 -8.41 30.65 -7.80
CA ALA A 130 -8.64 29.85 -9.01
C ALA A 130 -10.05 29.25 -9.05
N THR A 131 -10.66 28.97 -7.89
CA THR A 131 -11.98 28.31 -7.80
C THR A 131 -13.16 29.19 -8.17
N GLN A 132 -12.99 30.52 -8.26
CA GLN A 132 -14.09 31.42 -8.65
C GLN A 132 -14.26 31.54 -10.16
N MET A 133 -13.22 31.24 -10.94
CA MET A 133 -13.26 31.42 -12.40
C MET A 133 -13.74 30.15 -13.14
N GLU A 134 -13.51 28.95 -12.59
CA GLU A 134 -13.91 27.68 -13.22
C GLU A 134 -15.36 27.26 -12.94
N ILE A 135 -16.08 27.94 -12.02
CA ILE A 135 -17.50 27.67 -11.74
C ILE A 135 -18.43 28.54 -12.63
N GLU A 136 -17.87 29.54 -13.32
CA GLU A 136 -18.62 30.47 -14.19
C GLU A 136 -18.53 30.16 -15.70
N GLU A 137 -17.85 29.07 -16.11
CA GLU A 137 -17.95 28.47 -17.47
C GLU A 137 -18.63 27.09 -17.44
#